data_AF-A0A7C7KWJ0-F1
#
_entry.id   AF-A0A7C7KWJ0-F1
#
_cell.length_a   1.000
_cell.length_b   1.000
_cell.length_c   1.000
_cell.angle_alpha   90.00
_cell.angle_beta   90.00
_cell.angle_gamma   90.00
#
_symmetry.space_group_name_H-M   'P 1'
#
loop_
_entity.id
_entity.type
_entity.pdbx_description
1 polymer ?
#
loop_
_entity_poly.entity_id
_entity_poly.type
_entity_poly.pdbx_seq_one_letter_code
_entity_poly.pdbx_strand_id
1 'polypeptide(L)'
;MGSLFAPVESVTLNLTLMGIAVLVSIILLSIVHNMPPRGRMGIIVAATFIAGLYYPLEFFIPDKTILTPFRDRFLSPWRNPIGDAFAVMAAFTIGLGIMNLCFVHARNIARRREGWGNSIAFFISMALMFVVGIVNHYAPNLFSGEPPEGRMALFPVAFKVLFEGTYTALNATVFSLLAFFITSAAYRAFRVRTLEASLMMMAALIVMLGQVPVGMWLTHWIPGNSFWQFLRVEVLSEWLLANVNMPAQRGILFGVWVGALAMALRIWLSLERSGYFGRQF
;
A
#
# COMPACT_ATOMS: atom_id res chain seq x y z
N MET A 1 -29.30 19.03 12.55
CA MET A 1 -29.19 17.69 13.18
C MET A 1 -27.87 17.67 13.93
N GLY A 2 -27.90 17.56 15.26
CA GLY A 2 -26.68 17.48 16.07
C GLY A 2 -25.84 16.28 15.63
N SER A 3 -24.52 16.43 15.58
CA SER A 3 -23.62 15.31 15.29
C SER A 3 -23.82 14.25 16.38
N LEU A 4 -24.40 13.12 16.00
CA LEU A 4 -24.63 11.95 16.88
C LEU A 4 -23.34 11.42 17.54
N PHE A 5 -22.16 11.88 17.08
CA PHE A 5 -20.84 11.54 17.58
C PHE A 5 -19.98 12.79 17.87
N ALA A 6 -20.55 13.81 18.51
CA ALA A 6 -19.70 14.85 19.09
C ALA A 6 -18.83 14.21 20.19
N PRO A 7 -17.52 14.52 20.26
CA PRO A 7 -16.69 14.06 21.36
C PRO A 7 -17.29 14.58 22.66
N VAL A 8 -17.71 13.65 23.53
CA VAL A 8 -18.33 14.02 24.81
C VAL A 8 -17.22 14.40 25.77
N GLU A 9 -17.23 15.63 26.28
CA GLU A 9 -16.19 16.13 27.19
C GLU A 9 -16.20 15.44 28.56
N SER A 10 -17.29 14.77 28.94
CA SER A 10 -17.38 14.06 30.21
C SER A 10 -16.63 12.72 30.16
N VAL A 11 -15.52 12.65 30.91
CA VAL A 11 -14.69 11.44 31.08
C VAL A 11 -15.53 10.23 31.54
N THR A 12 -16.49 10.45 32.45
CA THR A 12 -17.36 9.39 32.97
C THR A 12 -18.23 8.76 31.88
N LEU A 13 -18.80 9.56 30.98
CA LEU A 13 -19.61 9.03 29.87
C LEU A 13 -18.75 8.27 28.85
N ASN A 14 -17.54 8.75 28.55
CA ASN A 14 -16.63 8.02 27.65
C ASN A 14 -16.22 6.67 28.24
N LEU A 15 -15.91 6.61 29.54
CA LEU A 15 -15.57 5.35 30.21
C LEU A 15 -16.76 4.38 30.27
N THR A 16 -17.98 4.88 30.51
CA THR A 16 -19.17 4.01 30.50
C THR A 16 -19.50 3.51 29.10
N LEU A 17 -19.43 4.36 28.08
CA LEU A 17 -19.61 3.96 26.68
C LEU A 17 -18.57 2.92 26.24
N MET A 18 -17.31 3.11 26.62
CA MET A 18 -16.24 2.15 26.36
C MET A 18 -16.50 0.81 27.08
N GLY A 19 -16.90 0.84 28.35
CA GLY A 19 -17.27 -0.36 29.11
C GLY A 19 -18.44 -1.11 28.50
N ILE A 20 -19.49 -0.40 28.08
CA ILE A 20 -20.65 -0.97 27.37
C ILE A 20 -20.21 -1.58 26.04
N ALA A 21 -19.38 -0.89 25.25
CA ALA A 21 -18.89 -1.41 23.97
C ALA A 21 -18.09 -2.70 24.13
N VAL A 22 -17.25 -2.80 25.16
CA VAL A 22 -16.49 -4.02 25.48
C VAL A 22 -17.43 -5.15 25.90
N LEU A 23 -18.41 -4.89 26.77
CA LEU A 23 -19.39 -5.88 27.19
C LEU A 23 -20.22 -6.40 26.01
N VAL A 24 -20.73 -5.50 25.17
CA VAL A 24 -21.46 -5.85 23.95
C VAL A 24 -20.58 -6.70 23.03
N SER A 25 -19.32 -6.32 22.85
CA SER A 25 -18.36 -7.08 22.03
C SER A 25 -18.13 -8.49 22.57
N ILE A 26 -17.95 -8.66 23.89
CA ILE A 26 -17.77 -9.98 24.53
C ILE A 26 -19.01 -10.85 24.34
N ILE A 27 -20.20 -10.28 24.57
CA ILE A 27 -21.47 -11.00 24.42
C ILE A 27 -21.64 -11.43 22.96
N LEU A 28 -21.42 -10.52 22.01
CA LEU A 28 -21.56 -10.79 20.58
C LEU A 28 -20.56 -11.87 20.14
N LEU A 29 -19.30 -11.78 20.56
CA LEU A 29 -18.29 -12.81 20.29
C LEU A 29 -18.64 -14.15 20.91
N SER A 30 -19.15 -14.18 22.14
CA SER A 30 -19.58 -15.41 22.80
C SER A 30 -20.75 -16.07 22.05
N ILE A 31 -21.72 -15.27 21.59
CA ILE A 31 -22.84 -15.75 20.79
C ILE A 31 -22.32 -16.35 19.47
N VAL A 32 -21.46 -15.62 18.76
CA VAL A 32 -20.90 -16.05 17.47
C VAL A 32 -20.00 -17.28 17.62
N HIS A 33 -19.27 -17.42 18.72
CA HIS A 33 -18.42 -18.57 19.00
C HIS A 33 -19.24 -19.84 19.25
N ASN A 34 -20.38 -19.72 19.94
CA ASN A 34 -21.26 -20.84 20.25
C ASN A 34 -22.16 -21.25 19.07
N MET A 35 -22.17 -20.51 17.97
CA MET A 35 -22.98 -20.82 16.80
C MET A 35 -22.39 -21.95 15.95
N PRO A 36 -23.25 -22.76 15.29
CA PRO A 36 -22.78 -23.75 14.33
C PRO A 36 -22.05 -23.07 13.16
N PRO A 37 -21.06 -23.74 12.52
CA PRO A 37 -20.19 -23.14 11.50
C PRO A 37 -20.95 -22.45 10.36
N ARG A 38 -22.10 -23.01 9.95
CA ARG A 38 -22.97 -22.43 8.90
C ARG A 38 -23.61 -21.10 9.33
N GLY A 39 -24.03 -21.00 10.59
CA GLY A 39 -24.63 -19.78 11.14
C GLY A 39 -23.61 -18.66 11.28
N ARG A 40 -22.43 -18.98 11.83
CA ARG A 40 -21.31 -18.03 11.90
C ARG A 40 -20.92 -17.50 10.53
N MET A 41 -20.85 -18.37 9.52
CA MET A 41 -20.55 -17.96 8.15
C MET A 41 -21.61 -16.99 7.60
N GLY A 42 -22.90 -17.29 7.78
CA GLY A 42 -23.97 -16.40 7.34
C GLY A 42 -23.88 -15.00 7.94
N ILE A 43 -23.56 -14.90 9.25
CA ILE A 43 -23.37 -13.62 9.93
C ILE A 43 -22.17 -12.86 9.37
N ILE A 44 -21.03 -13.54 9.17
CA ILE A 44 -19.84 -12.91 8.61
C ILE A 44 -20.14 -12.35 7.23
N VAL A 45 -20.75 -13.15 6.35
CA VAL A 45 -21.09 -12.73 4.97
C VAL A 45 -22.06 -11.55 4.98
N ALA A 46 -23.10 -11.60 5.81
CA ALA A 46 -24.06 -10.49 5.92
C ALA A 46 -23.39 -9.22 6.44
N ALA A 47 -22.55 -9.34 7.47
CA ALA A 47 -21.83 -8.20 8.05
C ALA A 47 -20.85 -7.58 7.04
N THR A 48 -20.05 -8.39 6.33
CA THR A 48 -19.13 -7.89 5.30
C THR A 48 -19.88 -7.27 4.12
N PHE A 49 -21.02 -7.85 3.74
CA PHE A 49 -21.84 -7.32 2.66
C PHE A 49 -22.39 -5.94 3.02
N ILE A 50 -23.04 -5.82 4.18
CA ILE A 50 -23.63 -4.56 4.67
C ILE A 50 -22.57 -3.48 4.88
N ALA A 51 -21.43 -3.83 5.50
CA ALA A 51 -20.34 -2.89 5.73
C ALA A 51 -19.76 -2.36 4.41
N GLY A 52 -19.55 -3.24 3.42
CA GLY A 52 -19.06 -2.85 2.09
C GLY A 52 -20.09 -2.07 1.27
N LEU A 53 -21.40 -2.25 1.52
CA LEU A 53 -22.48 -1.55 0.81
C LEU A 53 -22.52 -0.05 1.12
N TYR A 54 -22.00 0.37 2.27
CA TYR A 54 -22.01 1.77 2.70
C TYR A 54 -21.37 2.72 1.69
N TYR A 55 -20.12 2.47 1.26
CA TYR A 55 -19.39 3.37 0.38
C TYR A 55 -20.00 3.48 -1.03
N PRO A 56 -20.42 2.38 -1.71
CA PRO A 56 -21.19 2.49 -2.93
C PRO A 56 -22.48 3.29 -2.77
N LEU A 57 -23.24 3.09 -1.68
CA LEU A 57 -24.47 3.86 -1.45
C LEU A 57 -24.17 5.35 -1.20
N GLU A 58 -23.14 5.67 -0.41
CA GLU A 58 -22.69 7.05 -0.23
C GLU A 58 -22.22 7.65 -1.57
N PHE A 59 -21.62 6.83 -2.44
CA PHE A 59 -21.15 7.27 -3.74
C PHE A 59 -22.28 7.56 -4.74
N PHE A 60 -23.27 6.66 -4.83
CA PHE A 60 -24.31 6.67 -5.86
C PHE A 60 -25.63 7.35 -5.46
N ILE A 61 -25.87 7.63 -4.18
CA ILE A 61 -27.07 8.35 -3.72
C ILE A 61 -26.74 9.84 -3.55
N PRO A 62 -27.04 10.70 -4.54
CA PRO A 62 -26.91 12.15 -4.40
C PRO A 62 -28.02 12.71 -3.50
N ASP A 63 -27.73 13.83 -2.84
CA ASP A 63 -28.78 14.62 -2.19
C ASP A 63 -29.35 15.65 -3.17
N LYS A 64 -30.51 16.23 -2.84
CA LYS A 64 -31.34 17.03 -3.74
C LYS A 64 -30.77 18.41 -4.09
N THR A 65 -29.60 18.79 -3.59
CA THR A 65 -29.08 20.16 -3.70
C THR A 65 -28.12 20.28 -4.89
N ILE A 66 -28.63 20.78 -6.01
CA ILE A 66 -27.93 20.97 -7.29
C ILE A 66 -26.68 21.88 -7.16
N LEU A 67 -26.59 22.68 -6.09
CA LEU A 67 -25.56 23.69 -5.89
C LEU A 67 -24.29 23.16 -5.18
N THR A 68 -24.34 21.98 -4.54
CA THR A 68 -23.19 21.37 -3.84
C THR A 68 -23.14 19.83 -4.01
N PRO A 69 -23.04 19.30 -5.26
CA PRO A 69 -23.17 17.86 -5.55
C PRO A 69 -22.18 16.92 -4.83
N PHE A 70 -21.13 17.45 -4.21
CA PHE A 70 -20.11 16.67 -3.49
C PHE A 70 -20.07 16.93 -1.97
N ARG A 71 -20.85 17.89 -1.45
CA ARG A 71 -20.66 18.38 -0.08
C ARG A 71 -21.63 17.79 0.93
N ASP A 72 -22.90 17.64 0.55
CA ASP A 72 -23.97 17.23 1.46
C ASP A 72 -24.69 16.02 0.86
N ARG A 73 -24.19 14.80 1.11
CA ARG A 73 -24.85 13.55 0.71
C ARG A 73 -25.62 12.97 1.90
N PHE A 74 -26.75 12.29 1.66
CA PHE A 74 -27.59 11.70 2.71
C PHE A 74 -26.82 10.84 3.73
N LEU A 75 -25.83 10.07 3.26
CA LEU A 75 -25.00 9.20 4.09
C LEU A 75 -23.72 9.86 4.62
N SER A 76 -23.38 11.08 4.17
CA SER A 76 -22.17 11.80 4.54
C SER A 76 -22.00 12.04 6.05
N PRO A 77 -23.06 12.24 6.87
CA PRO A 77 -22.90 12.38 8.32
C PRO A 77 -22.27 11.14 9.00
N TRP A 78 -22.41 9.97 8.39
CA TRP A 78 -21.89 8.70 8.92
C TRP A 78 -20.48 8.37 8.42
N ARG A 79 -19.92 9.18 7.51
CA ARG A 79 -18.63 8.89 6.88
C ARG A 79 -17.49 8.88 7.88
N ASN A 80 -17.44 9.87 8.78
CA ASN A 80 -16.37 9.97 9.77
C ASN A 80 -16.41 8.82 10.78
N PRO A 81 -17.54 8.52 11.46
CA PRO A 81 -17.61 7.38 12.38
C PRO A 81 -17.28 6.03 11.74
N ILE A 82 -17.75 5.80 10.51
CA ILE A 82 -17.46 4.58 9.77
C ILE A 82 -15.98 4.54 9.36
N GLY A 83 -15.43 5.65 8.89
CA GLY A 83 -14.01 5.80 8.58
C GLY A 83 -13.11 5.53 9.80
N ASP A 84 -13.49 6.05 10.97
CA ASP A 84 -12.76 5.81 12.23
C ASP A 84 -12.81 4.32 12.60
N ALA A 85 -13.97 3.66 12.47
CA ALA A 85 -14.09 2.22 12.68
C ALA A 85 -13.21 1.43 11.69
N PHE A 86 -13.16 1.83 10.42
CA PHE A 86 -12.25 1.23 9.43
C PHE A 86 -10.78 1.44 9.81
N ALA A 87 -10.38 2.61 10.29
CA ALA A 87 -9.02 2.88 10.74
C ALA A 87 -8.62 1.98 11.92
N VAL A 88 -9.53 1.77 12.88
CA VAL A 88 -9.33 0.85 14.01
C VAL A 88 -9.17 -0.59 13.49
N MET A 89 -10.06 -1.06 12.61
CA MET A 89 -9.94 -2.39 12.00
C MET A 89 -8.64 -2.56 11.21
N ALA A 90 -8.21 -1.53 10.47
CA ALA A 90 -6.95 -1.54 9.73
C ALA A 90 -5.75 -1.65 10.67
N ALA A 91 -5.75 -0.93 11.80
CA ALA A 91 -4.69 -1.05 12.80
C ALA A 91 -4.58 -2.47 13.37
N PHE A 92 -5.71 -3.12 13.72
CA PHE A 92 -5.72 -4.52 14.14
C PHE A 92 -5.24 -5.47 13.03
N THR A 93 -5.62 -5.20 11.77
CA THR A 93 -5.21 -6.00 10.62
C THR A 93 -3.69 -5.96 10.41
N ILE A 94 -3.08 -4.78 10.54
CA ILE A 94 -1.62 -4.63 10.51
C ILE A 94 -0.98 -5.49 11.62
N GLY A 95 -1.52 -5.42 12.85
CA GLY A 95 -1.06 -6.25 13.96
C GLY A 95 -1.14 -7.75 13.67
N LEU A 96 -2.24 -8.23 13.09
CA LEU A 96 -2.40 -9.63 12.65
C LEU A 96 -1.37 -10.01 11.57
N GLY A 97 -1.08 -9.11 10.63
CA GLY A 97 -0.05 -9.31 9.63
C GLY A 97 1.33 -9.50 10.25
N ILE A 98 1.71 -8.62 11.19
CA ILE A 98 2.98 -8.71 11.92
C ILE A 98 3.05 -10.01 12.74
N MET A 99 1.99 -10.35 13.48
CA MET A 99 1.92 -11.60 14.26
C MET A 99 2.07 -12.84 13.37
N ASN A 100 1.40 -12.86 12.23
CA ASN A 100 1.50 -13.97 11.28
C ASN A 100 2.94 -14.16 10.77
N LEU A 101 3.61 -13.07 10.38
CA LEU A 101 5.02 -13.12 9.98
C LEU A 101 5.92 -13.62 11.11
N CYS A 102 5.70 -13.11 12.33
CA CYS A 102 6.43 -13.56 13.52
C CYS A 102 6.24 -15.07 13.76
N PHE A 103 5.02 -15.60 13.67
CA PHE A 103 4.79 -17.03 13.85
C PHE A 103 5.46 -17.88 12.77
N VAL A 104 5.42 -17.45 11.51
CA VAL A 104 6.09 -18.16 10.41
C VAL A 104 7.60 -18.22 10.65
N HIS A 105 8.23 -17.08 10.96
CA HIS A 105 9.66 -17.01 11.21
C HIS A 105 10.07 -17.71 12.52
N ALA A 106 9.29 -17.59 13.59
CA ALA A 106 9.52 -18.30 14.85
C ALA A 106 9.44 -19.82 14.65
N ARG A 107 8.46 -20.30 13.87
CA ARG A 107 8.33 -21.72 13.54
C ARG A 107 9.50 -22.21 12.68
N ASN A 108 10.02 -21.39 11.77
CA ASN A 108 11.21 -21.73 10.99
C ASN A 108 12.46 -21.88 11.86
N ILE A 109 12.64 -21.01 12.86
CA ILE A 109 13.71 -21.10 13.85
C ILE A 109 13.54 -22.35 14.73
N ALA A 110 12.37 -22.52 15.34
CA ALA A 110 12.09 -23.62 16.26
C ALA A 110 12.26 -25.00 15.60
N ARG A 111 11.89 -25.12 14.32
CA ARG A 111 11.99 -26.37 13.56
C ARG A 111 13.26 -26.47 12.72
N ARG A 112 14.20 -25.51 12.84
CA ARG A 112 15.45 -25.42 12.06
C ARG A 112 15.26 -25.72 10.56
N ARG A 113 14.22 -25.11 9.97
CA ARG A 113 13.94 -25.27 8.53
C ARG A 113 15.05 -24.62 7.69
N GLU A 114 15.13 -25.01 6.42
CA GLU A 114 16.06 -24.39 5.48
C GLU A 114 15.89 -22.86 5.49
N GLY A 115 16.99 -22.12 5.61
CA GLY A 115 16.98 -20.67 5.74
C GLY A 115 16.59 -20.11 7.12
N TRP A 116 16.63 -20.91 8.21
CA TRP A 116 16.34 -20.43 9.57
C TRP A 116 17.19 -19.23 10.01
N GLY A 117 18.44 -19.13 9.54
CA GLY A 117 19.31 -17.99 9.81
C GLY A 117 18.71 -16.65 9.35
N ASN A 118 18.03 -16.64 8.21
CA ASN A 118 17.33 -15.45 7.71
C ASN A 118 16.16 -15.04 8.61
N SER A 119 15.54 -16.02 9.30
CA SER A 119 14.47 -15.74 10.26
C SER A 119 15.01 -15.08 11.54
N ILE A 120 16.25 -15.36 11.93
CA ILE A 120 16.90 -14.63 13.04
C ILE A 120 17.21 -13.20 12.61
N ALA A 121 17.76 -13.01 11.41
CA ALA A 121 18.00 -11.68 10.86
C ALA A 121 16.71 -10.85 10.83
N PHE A 122 15.58 -11.44 10.43
CA PHE A 122 14.26 -10.81 10.49
C PHE A 122 13.92 -10.27 11.89
N PHE A 123 14.02 -11.10 12.94
CA PHE A 123 13.69 -10.66 14.30
C PHE A 123 14.64 -9.59 14.82
N ILE A 124 15.94 -9.70 14.53
CA ILE A 124 16.93 -8.70 14.93
C ILE A 124 16.64 -7.36 14.25
N SER A 125 16.45 -7.36 12.92
CA SER A 125 16.14 -6.14 12.16
C SER A 125 14.81 -5.52 12.58
N MET A 126 13.79 -6.34 12.84
CA MET A 126 12.49 -5.87 13.33
C MET A 126 12.61 -5.23 14.72
N ALA A 127 13.27 -5.88 15.67
CA ALA A 127 13.45 -5.36 17.02
C ALA A 127 14.30 -4.08 17.02
N LEU A 128 15.40 -4.07 16.27
CA LEU A 128 16.28 -2.91 16.13
C LEU A 128 15.52 -1.70 15.57
N MET A 129 14.78 -1.90 14.47
CA MET A 129 14.03 -0.83 13.83
C MET A 129 12.86 -0.34 14.69
N PHE A 130 12.17 -1.25 15.37
CA PHE A 130 11.09 -0.91 16.30
C PHE A 130 11.59 -0.06 17.47
N VAL A 131 12.66 -0.49 18.14
CA VAL A 131 13.24 0.24 19.28
C VAL A 131 13.76 1.60 18.83
N VAL A 132 14.56 1.67 17.76
CA VAL A 132 15.11 2.93 17.26
C VAL A 132 13.99 3.88 16.80
N GLY A 133 12.96 3.38 16.11
CA GLY A 133 11.82 4.18 15.67
C GLY A 133 11.03 4.78 16.83
N ILE A 134 10.73 3.99 17.87
CA ILE A 134 10.03 4.47 19.07
C ILE A 134 10.86 5.51 19.80
N VAL A 135 12.15 5.22 20.06
CA VAL A 135 13.01 6.15 20.80
C VAL A 135 13.21 7.43 20.01
N ASN A 136 13.42 7.36 18.70
CA ASN A 136 13.51 8.54 17.83
C ASN A 136 12.25 9.42 17.90
N HIS A 137 11.06 8.83 18.00
CA HIS A 137 9.80 9.59 18.06
C HIS A 137 9.54 10.22 19.43
N TYR A 138 9.72 9.47 20.53
CA TYR A 138 9.32 9.92 21.87
C TYR A 138 10.47 10.50 22.70
N ALA A 139 11.70 10.07 22.47
CA ALA A 139 12.88 10.49 23.23
C ALA A 139 14.12 10.57 22.30
N PRO A 140 14.12 11.45 21.28
CA PRO A 140 15.18 11.53 20.28
C PRO A 140 16.56 11.81 20.86
N ASN A 141 16.60 12.48 22.03
CA ASN A 141 17.80 12.83 22.78
C ASN A 141 18.04 11.88 23.96
N LEU A 142 17.50 10.66 23.93
CA LEU A 142 17.83 9.65 24.94
C LEU A 142 19.35 9.34 24.83
N PHE A 143 20.07 9.31 25.96
CA PHE A 143 21.53 9.11 26.04
C PHE A 143 22.44 10.17 25.38
N SER A 144 21.91 11.07 24.54
CA SER A 144 22.64 12.22 23.99
C SER A 144 22.02 13.52 24.49
N GLY A 145 22.80 14.41 25.12
CA GLY A 145 22.31 15.76 25.46
C GLY A 145 21.83 16.53 24.22
N GLU A 146 21.33 17.76 24.42
CA GLU A 146 20.90 18.61 23.30
C GLU A 146 22.02 18.72 22.25
N PRO A 147 21.76 18.31 21.00
CA PRO A 147 22.80 18.33 19.98
C PRO A 147 23.15 19.79 19.63
N PRO A 148 24.44 20.10 19.39
CA PRO A 148 24.86 21.41 18.88
C PRO A 148 24.13 21.77 17.58
N GLU A 149 23.95 23.07 17.32
CA GLU A 149 23.32 23.57 16.09
C GLU A 149 23.90 22.88 14.84
N GLY A 150 23.02 22.31 14.02
CA GLY A 150 23.38 21.60 12.79
C GLY A 150 23.77 20.12 12.95
N ARG A 151 23.77 19.56 14.16
CA ARG A 151 23.99 18.12 14.40
C ARG A 151 22.68 17.41 14.78
N MET A 152 22.54 16.17 14.32
CA MET A 152 21.43 15.29 14.70
C MET A 152 21.81 14.46 15.94
N ALA A 153 20.85 14.20 16.81
CA ALA A 153 21.02 13.30 17.95
C ALA A 153 21.23 11.83 17.51
N LEU A 154 21.66 10.98 18.45
CA LEU A 154 22.01 9.58 18.17
C LEU A 154 20.88 8.81 17.49
N PHE A 155 19.67 8.87 18.04
CA PHE A 155 18.53 8.08 17.55
C PHE A 155 18.00 8.55 16.19
N PRO A 156 17.89 9.86 15.89
CA PRO A 156 17.63 10.33 14.54
C PRO A 156 18.65 9.84 13.51
N VAL A 157 19.95 9.88 13.84
CA VAL A 157 21.00 9.35 12.95
C VAL A 157 20.87 7.85 12.77
N ALA A 158 20.67 7.10 13.85
CA ALA A 158 20.47 5.65 13.80
C ALA A 158 19.25 5.29 12.95
N PHE A 159 18.13 6.00 13.13
CA PHE A 159 16.93 5.82 12.33
C PHE A 159 17.21 6.08 10.85
N LYS A 160 17.90 7.19 10.51
CA LYS A 160 18.26 7.52 9.14
C LYS A 160 19.13 6.43 8.50
N VAL A 161 20.14 5.94 9.21
CA VAL A 161 21.03 4.88 8.71
C VAL A 161 20.29 3.56 8.52
N LEU A 162 19.41 3.17 9.46
CA LEU A 162 18.64 1.93 9.35
C LEU A 162 17.56 2.02 8.26
N PHE A 163 16.86 3.15 8.17
CA PHE A 163 15.79 3.34 7.19
C PHE A 163 16.34 3.63 5.79
N GLU A 164 17.05 4.73 5.60
CA GLU A 164 17.54 5.15 4.28
C GLU A 164 18.77 4.33 3.87
N GLY A 165 19.73 4.17 4.79
CA GLY A 165 21.00 3.50 4.50
C GLY A 165 20.86 1.98 4.33
N THR A 166 19.92 1.35 5.03
CA THR A 166 19.76 -0.12 5.00
C THR A 166 18.49 -0.52 4.27
N TYR A 167 17.31 -0.17 4.79
CA TYR A 167 16.03 -0.62 4.21
C TYR A 167 15.83 -0.12 2.77
N THR A 168 16.01 1.18 2.52
CA THR A 168 15.86 1.76 1.19
C THR A 168 16.92 1.24 0.23
N ALA A 169 18.19 1.14 0.66
CA ALA A 169 19.26 0.57 -0.15
C ALA A 169 18.97 -0.88 -0.55
N LEU A 170 18.56 -1.73 0.41
CA LEU A 170 18.19 -3.13 0.14
C LEU A 170 17.01 -3.21 -0.84
N ASN A 171 15.97 -2.41 -0.67
CA ASN A 171 14.88 -2.35 -1.65
C ASN A 171 15.38 -1.94 -3.04
N ALA A 172 16.25 -0.93 -3.13
CA ALA A 172 16.84 -0.52 -4.40
C ALA A 172 17.65 -1.63 -5.06
N THR A 173 18.37 -2.47 -4.28
CA THR A 173 19.07 -3.65 -4.84
C THR A 173 18.10 -4.67 -5.43
N VAL A 174 16.97 -4.95 -4.76
CA VAL A 174 15.95 -5.86 -5.27
C VAL A 174 15.35 -5.31 -6.55
N PHE A 175 14.97 -4.02 -6.58
CA PHE A 175 14.46 -3.38 -7.79
C PHE A 175 15.49 -3.36 -8.93
N SER A 176 16.77 -3.15 -8.62
CA SER A 176 17.86 -3.16 -9.62
C SER A 176 18.05 -4.56 -10.21
N LEU A 177 18.03 -5.60 -9.38
CA LEU A 177 18.09 -6.99 -9.84
C LEU A 177 16.87 -7.34 -10.70
N LEU A 178 15.67 -6.95 -10.28
CA LEU A 178 14.45 -7.16 -11.06
C LEU A 178 14.53 -6.45 -12.41
N ALA A 179 14.96 -5.18 -12.44
CA ALA A 179 15.14 -4.43 -13.68
C ALA A 179 16.15 -5.13 -14.60
N PHE A 180 17.31 -5.53 -14.07
CA PHE A 180 18.32 -6.27 -14.83
C PHE A 180 17.77 -7.58 -15.41
N PHE A 181 17.04 -8.38 -14.61
CA PHE A 181 16.47 -9.63 -15.08
C PHE A 181 15.37 -9.42 -16.13
N ILE A 182 14.51 -8.41 -15.96
CA ILE A 182 13.49 -8.04 -16.95
C ILE A 182 14.18 -7.63 -18.26
N THR A 183 15.17 -6.73 -18.20
CA THR A 183 15.92 -6.28 -19.37
C THR A 183 16.66 -7.44 -20.06
N SER A 184 17.30 -8.33 -19.31
CA SER A 184 18.00 -9.50 -19.85
C SER A 184 17.03 -10.48 -20.52
N ALA A 185 15.89 -10.77 -19.89
CA ALA A 185 14.86 -11.64 -20.46
C ALA A 185 14.25 -11.02 -21.72
N ALA A 186 13.95 -9.71 -21.68
CA ALA A 186 13.45 -8.94 -22.81
C ALA A 186 14.46 -8.94 -23.96
N TYR A 187 15.74 -8.66 -23.72
CA TYR A 187 16.78 -8.71 -24.74
C TYR A 187 16.88 -10.10 -25.39
N ARG A 188 16.83 -11.17 -24.58
CA ARG A 188 16.84 -12.55 -25.09
C ARG A 188 15.58 -12.87 -25.91
N ALA A 189 14.42 -12.35 -25.52
CA ALA A 189 13.15 -12.52 -26.22
C ALA A 189 13.06 -11.66 -27.50
N PHE A 190 13.67 -10.48 -27.51
CA PHE A 190 13.68 -9.50 -28.61
C PHE A 190 14.91 -9.60 -29.51
N ARG A 191 15.73 -10.66 -29.39
CA ARG A 191 16.88 -10.87 -30.29
C ARG A 191 16.42 -10.69 -31.72
N VAL A 192 16.88 -9.60 -32.35
CA VAL A 192 16.38 -9.01 -33.61
C VAL A 192 16.16 -10.09 -34.66
N ARG A 193 14.93 -10.59 -34.73
CA ARG A 193 14.49 -11.60 -35.69
C ARG A 193 13.35 -11.08 -36.56
N THR A 194 12.67 -10.01 -36.12
CA THR A 194 11.54 -9.41 -36.83
C THR A 194 11.64 -7.89 -36.85
N LEU A 195 10.97 -7.28 -37.82
CA LEU A 195 10.92 -5.83 -37.97
C LEU A 195 10.26 -5.16 -36.75
N GLU A 196 9.24 -5.78 -36.16
CA GLU A 196 8.57 -5.23 -34.97
C GLU A 196 9.51 -5.16 -33.77
N ALA A 197 10.33 -6.20 -33.54
CA ALA A 197 11.29 -6.21 -32.44
C ALA A 197 12.37 -5.11 -32.63
N SER A 198 12.78 -4.85 -33.86
CA SER A 198 13.75 -3.79 -34.17
C SER A 198 13.19 -2.38 -33.89
N LEU A 199 11.94 -2.14 -34.25
CA LEU A 199 11.25 -0.87 -33.98
C LEU A 199 11.10 -0.62 -32.48
N MET A 200 10.73 -1.65 -31.71
CA MET A 200 10.65 -1.56 -30.26
C MET A 200 12.01 -1.29 -29.61
N MET A 201 13.08 -1.94 -30.09
CA MET A 201 14.43 -1.74 -29.58
C MET A 201 14.94 -0.33 -29.87
N MET A 202 14.67 0.20 -31.07
CA MET A 202 15.02 1.58 -31.43
C MET A 202 14.25 2.60 -30.58
N ALA A 203 12.93 2.40 -30.40
CA ALA A 203 12.12 3.25 -29.52
C ALA A 203 12.64 3.25 -28.07
N ALA A 204 13.01 2.07 -27.55
CA ALA A 204 13.60 1.95 -26.21
C ALA A 204 14.95 2.67 -26.09
N LEU A 205 15.81 2.56 -27.10
CA LEU A 205 17.10 3.28 -27.16
C LEU A 205 16.91 4.80 -27.13
N ILE A 206 15.97 5.32 -27.92
CA ILE A 206 15.63 6.75 -27.96
C ILE A 206 15.15 7.21 -26.59
N VAL A 207 14.23 6.47 -25.97
CA VAL A 207 13.70 6.82 -24.63
C VAL A 207 14.80 6.77 -23.57
N MET A 208 15.66 5.75 -23.57
CA MET A 208 16.76 5.65 -22.60
C MET A 208 17.78 6.79 -22.77
N LEU A 209 18.12 7.16 -24.00
CA LEU A 209 19.02 8.29 -24.26
C LEU A 209 18.37 9.63 -23.83
N GLY A 210 17.05 9.80 -24.05
CA GLY A 210 16.34 11.03 -23.69
C GLY A 210 16.24 11.29 -22.18
N GLN A 211 16.41 10.26 -21.35
CA GLN A 211 16.35 10.34 -19.88
C GLN A 211 17.74 10.53 -19.23
N VAL A 212 18.82 10.56 -20.00
CA VAL A 212 20.20 10.66 -19.49
C VAL A 212 20.85 11.95 -19.99
N PRO A 213 21.62 12.69 -19.15
CA PRO A 213 22.28 13.94 -19.56
C PRO A 213 23.15 13.84 -20.81
N VAL A 214 23.77 12.68 -21.04
CA VAL A 214 24.58 12.39 -22.24
C VAL A 214 23.75 12.49 -23.52
N GLY A 215 22.51 12.00 -23.51
CA GLY A 215 21.64 12.09 -24.69
C GLY A 215 21.27 13.52 -25.03
N MET A 216 21.12 14.38 -24.01
CA MET A 216 20.87 15.82 -24.21
C MET A 216 22.07 16.55 -24.81
N TRP A 217 23.28 16.19 -24.36
CA TRP A 217 24.51 16.76 -24.89
C TRP A 217 24.71 16.41 -26.38
N LEU A 218 24.38 15.18 -26.79
CA LEU A 218 24.45 14.72 -28.17
C LEU A 218 23.58 15.50 -29.16
N THR A 219 22.45 16.05 -28.70
CA THR A 219 21.48 16.81 -29.53
C THR A 219 21.47 18.31 -29.25
N HIS A 220 22.36 18.79 -28.38
CA HIS A 220 22.41 20.20 -27.97
C HIS A 220 22.71 21.17 -29.13
N TRP A 221 23.41 20.69 -30.17
CA TRP A 221 23.71 21.46 -31.38
C TRP A 221 22.46 21.84 -32.19
N ILE A 222 21.30 21.23 -31.91
CA ILE A 222 20.02 21.59 -32.53
C ILE A 222 19.34 22.69 -31.69
N PRO A 223 19.15 23.90 -32.23
CA PRO A 223 18.52 25.00 -31.49
C PRO A 223 17.08 24.65 -31.09
N GLY A 224 16.71 24.96 -29.84
CA GLY A 224 15.39 24.67 -29.29
C GLY A 224 14.23 25.45 -29.92
N ASN A 225 14.50 26.39 -30.82
CA ASN A 225 13.52 27.21 -31.55
C ASN A 225 13.54 26.92 -33.07
N SER A 226 14.31 25.92 -33.51
CA SER A 226 14.39 25.53 -34.91
C SER A 226 13.27 24.56 -35.30
N PHE A 227 12.93 24.52 -36.59
CA PHE A 227 12.01 23.52 -37.15
C PHE A 227 12.45 22.08 -36.85
N TRP A 228 13.76 21.85 -36.68
CA TRP A 228 14.34 20.53 -36.39
C TRP A 228 14.33 20.15 -34.90
N GLN A 229 13.68 20.93 -34.03
CA GLN A 229 13.59 20.66 -32.60
C GLN A 229 13.03 19.26 -32.30
N PHE A 230 12.16 18.73 -33.16
CA PHE A 230 11.60 17.37 -33.02
C PHE A 230 12.64 16.26 -33.13
N LEU A 231 13.84 16.50 -33.68
CA LEU A 231 14.93 15.51 -33.75
C LEU A 231 15.76 15.44 -32.47
N ARG A 232 15.56 16.38 -31.53
CA ARG A 232 16.20 16.32 -30.21
C ARG A 232 15.71 15.07 -29.48
N VAL A 233 16.64 14.25 -29.00
CA VAL A 233 16.35 12.93 -28.42
C VAL A 233 15.42 13.05 -27.20
N GLU A 234 15.52 14.14 -26.46
CA GLU A 234 14.65 14.47 -25.33
C GLU A 234 13.19 14.67 -25.77
N VAL A 235 12.99 15.41 -26.86
CA VAL A 235 11.67 15.72 -27.42
C VAL A 235 11.05 14.48 -28.05
N LEU A 236 11.84 13.67 -28.76
CA LEU A 236 11.38 12.37 -29.30
C LEU A 236 11.00 11.40 -28.19
N SER A 237 11.82 11.31 -27.15
CA SER A 237 11.54 10.48 -25.97
C SER A 237 10.25 10.93 -25.29
N GLU A 238 10.08 12.23 -25.06
CA GLU A 238 8.85 12.78 -24.47
C GLU A 238 7.63 12.49 -25.35
N TRP A 239 7.74 12.68 -26.68
CA TRP A 239 6.65 12.37 -27.61
C TRP A 239 6.27 10.90 -27.58
N LEU A 240 7.25 9.99 -27.59
CA LEU A 240 7.03 8.55 -27.46
C LEU A 240 6.35 8.21 -26.13
N LEU A 241 6.82 8.82 -25.03
CA LEU A 241 6.28 8.58 -23.71
C LEU A 241 4.83 9.10 -23.59
N ALA A 242 4.55 10.30 -24.09
CA ALA A 242 3.27 10.99 -23.96
C ALA A 242 2.19 10.48 -24.93
N ASN A 243 2.56 10.10 -26.16
CA ASN A 243 1.60 9.73 -27.19
C ASN A 243 1.50 8.21 -27.40
N VAL A 244 2.63 7.48 -27.38
CA VAL A 244 2.64 6.03 -27.65
C VAL A 244 2.49 5.22 -26.36
N ASN A 245 3.23 5.59 -25.32
CA ASN A 245 3.23 4.85 -24.05
C ASN A 245 2.01 5.19 -23.15
N MET A 246 1.53 6.43 -23.12
CA MET A 246 0.36 6.79 -22.28
C MET A 246 -0.91 5.97 -22.58
N PRO A 247 -1.32 5.72 -23.84
CA PRO A 247 -2.44 4.84 -24.13
C PRO A 247 -2.25 3.42 -23.60
N ALA A 248 -1.04 2.86 -23.75
CA ALA A 248 -0.71 1.54 -23.23
C ALA A 248 -0.78 1.50 -21.70
N GLN A 249 -0.20 2.49 -21.02
CA GLN A 249 -0.28 2.62 -19.56
C GLN A 249 -1.72 2.74 -19.08
N ARG A 250 -2.57 3.54 -19.77
CA ARG A 250 -4.00 3.63 -19.47
C ARG A 250 -4.72 2.30 -19.64
N GLY A 251 -4.40 1.54 -20.68
CA GLY A 251 -4.94 0.19 -20.90
C GLY A 251 -4.54 -0.80 -19.80
N ILE A 252 -3.26 -0.80 -19.41
CA ILE A 252 -2.75 -1.63 -18.30
C ILE A 252 -3.44 -1.24 -16.99
N LEU A 253 -3.47 0.06 -16.66
CA LEU A 253 -4.12 0.56 -15.45
C LEU A 253 -5.59 0.19 -15.43
N PHE A 254 -6.31 0.37 -16.54
CA PHE A 254 -7.70 -0.05 -16.64
C PHE A 254 -7.87 -1.55 -16.36
N GLY A 255 -7.03 -2.39 -16.96
CA GLY A 255 -7.01 -3.83 -16.69
C GLY A 255 -6.74 -4.17 -15.22
N VAL A 256 -5.78 -3.49 -14.59
CA VAL A 256 -5.47 -3.65 -13.15
C VAL A 256 -6.67 -3.24 -12.30
N TRP A 257 -7.31 -2.10 -12.58
CA TRP A 257 -8.47 -1.63 -11.83
C TRP A 257 -9.69 -2.53 -11.98
N VAL A 258 -9.97 -3.02 -13.20
CA VAL A 258 -11.06 -3.99 -13.44
C VAL A 258 -10.75 -5.31 -12.73
N GLY A 259 -9.51 -5.79 -12.77
CA GLY A 259 -9.08 -6.98 -12.05
C GLY A 259 -9.21 -6.82 -10.53
N ALA A 260 -8.79 -5.68 -9.99
CA ALA A 260 -8.93 -5.34 -8.58
C ALA A 260 -10.41 -5.25 -8.17
N LEU A 261 -11.26 -4.63 -8.98
CA LEU A 261 -12.72 -4.59 -8.75
C LEU A 261 -13.31 -6.00 -8.75
N ALA A 262 -12.94 -6.85 -9.71
CA ALA A 262 -13.41 -8.23 -9.78
C ALA A 262 -13.00 -9.03 -8.53
N MET A 263 -11.76 -8.88 -8.06
CA MET A 263 -11.29 -9.50 -6.82
C MET A 263 -12.02 -8.95 -5.59
N ALA A 264 -12.20 -7.63 -5.51
CA ALA A 264 -12.93 -6.98 -4.43
C ALA A 264 -14.39 -7.45 -4.38
N LEU A 265 -15.09 -7.56 -5.51
CA LEU A 265 -16.46 -8.10 -5.59
C LEU A 265 -16.51 -9.56 -5.16
N ARG A 266 -15.54 -10.39 -5.59
CA ARG A 266 -15.45 -11.80 -5.18
C ARG A 266 -15.29 -11.95 -3.67
N ILE A 267 -14.45 -11.12 -3.05
CA ILE A 267 -14.25 -11.09 -1.60
C ILE A 267 -15.49 -10.54 -0.89
N TRP A 268 -16.05 -9.42 -1.38
CA TRP A 268 -17.20 -8.74 -0.79
C TRP A 268 -18.47 -9.60 -0.78
N LEU A 269 -18.73 -10.32 -1.88
CA LEU A 269 -19.82 -11.28 -2.00
C LEU A 269 -19.49 -12.65 -1.38
N SER A 270 -18.30 -12.80 -0.77
CA SER A 270 -17.81 -14.04 -0.18
C SER A 270 -17.88 -15.25 -1.14
N LEU A 271 -17.68 -15.01 -2.44
CA LEU A 271 -17.64 -16.06 -3.46
C LEU A 271 -16.33 -16.86 -3.39
N GLU A 272 -15.27 -16.25 -2.84
CA GLU A 272 -14.06 -16.96 -2.52
C GLU A 272 -14.28 -17.85 -1.30
N ARG A 273 -14.58 -19.12 -1.54
CA ARG A 273 -14.51 -20.14 -0.49
C ARG A 273 -13.05 -20.25 -0.05
N SER A 274 -12.67 -19.51 0.98
CA SER A 274 -11.35 -19.65 1.58
C SER A 274 -11.23 -21.11 2.03
N GLY A 275 -10.28 -21.85 1.45
CA GLY A 275 -10.06 -23.27 1.76
C GLY A 275 -9.65 -23.53 3.21
N TYR A 276 -9.45 -22.48 4.00
CA TYR A 276 -9.08 -22.54 5.41
C TYR A 276 -10.25 -22.84 6.35
N PHE A 277 -11.49 -22.54 5.97
CA PHE A 277 -12.64 -22.75 6.86
C PHE A 277 -13.22 -24.19 6.82
N GLY A 278 -12.71 -25.05 5.94
CA GLY A 278 -13.15 -26.45 5.81
C GLY A 278 -12.20 -27.49 6.41
N ARG A 279 -11.05 -27.10 7.01
CA ARG A 279 -10.04 -28.02 7.57
C ARG A 279 -9.77 -27.81 9.06
N GLN A 280 -10.76 -27.31 9.80
CA GLN A 280 -10.73 -27.37 11.26
C GLN A 280 -12.01 -28.02 11.76
N PHE A 281 -12.18 -29.28 11.37
CA PHE A 281 -12.74 -30.36 12.16
C PHE A 281 -11.99 -31.63 11.77
#